data_AF-A0A1I3S1C5-F1
#
_entry.id   AF-A0A1I3S1C5-F1
#
_cell.length_a   1.000
_cell.length_b   1.000
_cell.length_c   1.000
_cell.angle_alpha   90.00
_cell.angle_beta   90.00
_cell.angle_gamma   90.00
#
_symmetry.space_group_name_H-M   'P 1'
#
loop_
_entity.id
_entity.type
_entity.pdbx_description
1 polymer ?
#
loop_
_entity_poly.entity_id
_entity_poly.type
_entity_poly.pdbx_seq_one_letter_code
_entity_poly.pdbx_strand_id
1 'polypeptide(L)'
;MSTKFFALLTQLGADKLANAAALGTKIEITHMAVGDGGGSLPTPDTKQTKLINEKRRAAINTLSIDPKNTNQIIAEQVIPEAEGGWWIREIGLYDKDGVLIAVGNCAETYKPQLQEGSGRTQTIRMILIVSSANAVTLKVDPSVVLATREYVDDSIQKHANSRNHPDATLKEKGFVILSSAVDSTSETHAATPKAVKAAYDFAKAADNNANGRVPAGRKVNGKALSADISLNSADVGAYSKGETDAKVNEAKAQADAANENANSRLEKNKNGADIPNKDEFVKNLGLVETQNLARNAVPSSRKINGKSLSGDIV
;
A
#
# COMPACT_ATOMS: atom_id res chain seq x y z
N MET A 1 -49.92 -38.94 -36.01
CA MET A 1 -50.93 -37.94 -35.57
C MET A 1 -50.47 -36.58 -36.06
N SER A 2 -51.21 -35.92 -36.95
CA SER A 2 -50.89 -34.56 -37.39
C SER A 2 -51.06 -33.58 -36.24
N THR A 3 -50.03 -32.80 -35.92
CA THR A 3 -50.11 -31.72 -34.93
C THR A 3 -51.16 -30.70 -35.37
N LYS A 4 -52.22 -30.52 -34.58
CA LYS A 4 -53.34 -29.61 -34.90
C LYS A 4 -52.91 -28.14 -34.94
N PHE A 5 -51.89 -27.78 -34.15
CA PHE A 5 -51.31 -26.44 -34.08
C PHE A 5 -49.81 -26.53 -34.32
N PHE A 6 -49.29 -25.72 -35.22
CA PHE A 6 -47.88 -25.69 -35.57
C PHE A 6 -47.51 -24.32 -36.17
N ALA A 7 -46.22 -24.02 -36.09
CA ALA A 7 -45.60 -22.89 -36.77
C ALA A 7 -44.63 -23.42 -37.82
N LEU A 8 -44.56 -22.73 -38.95
CA LEU A 8 -43.58 -23.01 -40.00
C LEU A 8 -42.89 -21.73 -40.46
N LEU A 9 -41.70 -21.91 -41.04
CA LEU A 9 -41.03 -20.87 -41.81
C LEU A 9 -41.72 -20.72 -43.16
N THR A 10 -41.99 -19.47 -43.54
CA THR A 10 -42.38 -19.18 -44.93
C THR A 10 -41.16 -19.38 -45.83
N GLN A 11 -41.38 -19.53 -47.14
CA GLN A 11 -40.30 -19.61 -48.12
C GLN A 11 -39.41 -18.36 -48.03
N LEU A 12 -40.03 -17.18 -47.91
CA LEU A 12 -39.31 -15.91 -47.74
C LEU A 12 -38.48 -15.89 -46.45
N GLY A 13 -39.03 -16.41 -45.35
CA GLY A 13 -38.31 -16.51 -44.08
C GLY A 13 -37.14 -17.48 -44.13
N ALA A 14 -37.33 -18.64 -44.77
CA ALA A 14 -36.28 -19.63 -44.97
C ALA A 14 -35.15 -19.07 -45.85
N ASP A 15 -35.49 -18.43 -46.96
CA ASP A 15 -34.51 -17.81 -47.88
C ASP A 15 -33.74 -16.69 -47.17
N LYS A 16 -34.43 -15.87 -46.39
CA LYS A 16 -33.78 -14.78 -45.64
C LYS A 16 -32.86 -15.33 -44.56
N LEU A 17 -33.27 -16.36 -43.81
CA LEU A 17 -32.44 -17.03 -42.80
C LEU A 17 -31.20 -17.68 -43.42
N ALA A 18 -31.37 -18.35 -44.57
CA ALA A 18 -30.25 -18.94 -45.31
C ALA A 18 -29.26 -17.88 -45.79
N ASN A 19 -29.76 -16.76 -46.34
CA ASN A 19 -28.93 -15.63 -46.77
C ASN A 19 -28.19 -14.98 -45.60
N ALA A 20 -28.87 -14.77 -44.47
CA ALA A 20 -28.27 -14.22 -43.26
C ALA A 20 -27.14 -15.13 -42.74
N ALA A 21 -27.38 -16.44 -42.70
CA ALA A 21 -26.36 -17.42 -42.33
C ALA A 21 -25.16 -17.43 -43.30
N ALA A 22 -25.40 -17.31 -44.61
CA ALA A 22 -24.35 -17.31 -45.63
C ALA A 22 -23.50 -16.01 -45.62
N LEU A 23 -24.13 -14.86 -45.36
CA LEU A 23 -23.46 -13.55 -45.34
C LEU A 23 -22.90 -13.18 -43.96
N GLY A 24 -23.15 -13.99 -42.93
CA GLY A 24 -22.79 -13.67 -41.53
C GLY A 24 -23.58 -12.51 -40.94
N THR A 25 -24.72 -12.16 -41.53
CA THR A 25 -25.62 -11.11 -41.04
C THR A 25 -26.72 -11.72 -40.17
N LYS A 26 -27.43 -10.89 -39.39
CA LYS A 26 -28.52 -11.34 -38.53
C LYS A 26 -29.85 -10.73 -38.97
N ILE A 27 -30.92 -11.52 -38.88
CA ILE A 27 -32.29 -11.07 -39.10
C ILE A 27 -32.83 -10.51 -37.80
N GLU A 28 -33.40 -9.32 -37.89
CA GLU A 28 -34.11 -8.68 -36.80
C GLU A 28 -35.60 -8.94 -36.97
N ILE A 29 -36.12 -9.91 -36.20
CA ILE A 29 -37.57 -10.12 -36.08
C ILE A 29 -38.08 -9.07 -35.11
N THR A 30 -38.87 -8.11 -35.62
CA THR A 30 -39.24 -6.91 -34.87
C THR A 30 -40.71 -6.90 -34.47
N HIS A 31 -41.59 -7.52 -35.26
CA HIS A 31 -43.03 -7.46 -35.07
C HIS A 31 -43.67 -8.84 -35.05
N MET A 32 -44.70 -9.00 -34.22
CA MET A 32 -45.59 -10.15 -34.26
C MET A 32 -47.00 -9.65 -34.58
N ALA A 33 -47.64 -10.27 -35.57
CA ALA A 33 -49.02 -10.01 -35.88
C ALA A 33 -49.90 -11.21 -35.52
N VAL A 34 -51.17 -10.93 -35.28
CA VAL A 34 -52.21 -11.90 -34.97
C VAL A 34 -53.44 -11.62 -35.82
N GLY A 35 -54.13 -12.68 -36.22
CA GLY A 35 -55.28 -12.61 -37.11
C GLY A 35 -56.37 -13.61 -36.75
N ASP A 36 -57.56 -13.39 -37.32
CA ASP A 36 -58.74 -14.23 -37.09
C ASP A 36 -58.92 -15.34 -38.15
N GLY A 37 -57.97 -15.48 -39.08
CA GLY A 37 -58.00 -16.52 -40.12
C GLY A 37 -59.16 -16.41 -41.12
N GLY A 38 -59.81 -15.25 -41.21
CA GLY A 38 -60.98 -15.05 -42.08
C GLY A 38 -62.24 -15.75 -41.57
N GLY A 39 -62.33 -16.04 -40.27
CA GLY A 39 -63.50 -16.68 -39.67
C GLY A 39 -63.34 -18.18 -39.38
N SER A 40 -62.26 -18.81 -39.85
CA SER A 40 -62.00 -20.25 -39.67
C SER A 40 -60.55 -20.49 -39.25
N LEU A 41 -60.23 -21.67 -38.69
CA LEU A 41 -58.87 -22.04 -38.32
C LEU A 41 -58.01 -22.26 -39.58
N PRO A 42 -57.00 -21.42 -39.84
CA PRO A 42 -56.20 -21.56 -41.05
C PRO A 42 -55.15 -22.67 -40.89
N THR A 43 -54.80 -23.28 -42.02
CA THR A 43 -53.64 -24.17 -42.12
C THR A 43 -52.44 -23.34 -42.59
N PRO A 44 -51.38 -23.21 -41.78
CA PRO A 44 -50.15 -22.51 -42.18
C PRO A 44 -49.58 -23.08 -43.48
N ASP A 45 -49.19 -22.21 -44.42
CA ASP A 45 -48.53 -22.56 -45.69
C ASP A 45 -47.22 -21.78 -45.85
N THR A 46 -46.17 -22.48 -46.24
CA THR A 46 -44.85 -21.93 -46.61
C THR A 46 -44.93 -20.80 -47.64
N LYS A 47 -45.93 -20.79 -48.53
CA LYS A 47 -46.08 -19.75 -49.56
C LYS A 47 -46.76 -18.47 -49.07
N GLN A 48 -47.18 -18.40 -47.81
CA GLN A 48 -47.80 -17.20 -47.25
C GLN A 48 -46.81 -16.04 -47.21
N THR A 49 -47.25 -14.88 -47.70
CA THR A 49 -46.52 -13.61 -47.61
C THR A 49 -47.15 -12.65 -46.61
N LYS A 50 -48.38 -12.94 -46.17
CA LYS A 50 -49.16 -12.20 -45.18
C LYS A 50 -50.14 -13.15 -44.47
N LEU A 51 -50.63 -12.72 -43.31
CA LEU A 51 -51.76 -13.39 -42.63
C LEU A 51 -53.04 -13.29 -43.48
N ILE A 52 -53.96 -14.24 -43.32
CA ILE A 52 -55.22 -14.28 -44.07
C ILE A 52 -56.09 -13.07 -43.72
N ASN A 53 -56.21 -12.77 -42.42
CA ASN A 53 -56.90 -11.59 -41.93
C ASN A 53 -56.25 -11.07 -40.65
N GLU A 54 -55.23 -10.23 -40.85
CA GLU A 54 -54.50 -9.57 -39.76
C GLU A 54 -55.41 -8.61 -38.98
N LYS A 55 -55.44 -8.74 -37.65
CA LYS A 55 -56.17 -7.85 -36.75
C LYS A 55 -55.27 -6.86 -36.04
N ARG A 56 -54.07 -7.29 -35.71
CA ARG A 56 -53.13 -6.50 -34.93
C ARG A 56 -51.71 -6.90 -35.26
N ARG A 57 -50.84 -5.90 -35.37
CA ARG A 57 -49.38 -6.04 -35.45
C ARG A 57 -48.76 -5.07 -34.46
N ALA A 58 -47.87 -5.57 -33.60
CA ALA A 58 -47.05 -4.70 -32.77
C ALA A 58 -45.65 -5.30 -32.60
N ALA A 59 -44.77 -4.53 -31.94
CA ALA A 59 -43.42 -4.96 -31.66
C ALA A 59 -43.42 -6.18 -30.73
N ILE A 60 -42.44 -7.06 -30.92
CA ILE A 60 -42.19 -8.21 -30.04
C ILE A 60 -41.61 -7.70 -28.72
N ASN A 61 -42.08 -8.25 -27.60
CA ASN A 61 -41.58 -7.93 -26.27
C ASN A 61 -40.30 -8.73 -25.95
N THR A 62 -40.33 -10.02 -26.25
CA THR A 62 -39.23 -10.95 -25.97
C THR A 62 -39.00 -11.87 -27.16
N LEU A 63 -37.75 -11.98 -27.58
CA LEU A 63 -37.27 -12.93 -28.58
C LEU A 63 -36.04 -13.65 -28.00
N SER A 64 -36.21 -14.92 -27.64
CA SER A 64 -35.19 -15.75 -26.99
C SER A 64 -35.04 -17.10 -27.69
N ILE A 65 -33.95 -17.80 -27.40
CA ILE A 65 -33.73 -19.19 -27.84
C ILE A 65 -34.12 -20.11 -26.69
N ASP A 66 -34.80 -21.22 -26.98
CA ASP A 66 -35.11 -22.24 -25.97
C ASP A 66 -33.80 -22.83 -25.41
N PRO A 67 -33.54 -22.71 -24.09
CA PRO A 67 -32.32 -23.25 -23.47
C PRO A 67 -32.20 -24.78 -23.59
N LYS A 68 -33.31 -25.51 -23.81
CA LYS A 68 -33.30 -26.96 -24.02
C LYS A 68 -33.15 -27.35 -25.49
N ASN A 69 -33.51 -26.45 -26.42
CA ASN A 69 -33.50 -26.69 -27.86
C ASN A 69 -32.93 -25.47 -28.58
N THR A 70 -31.63 -25.47 -28.85
CA THR A 70 -30.92 -24.34 -29.47
C THR A 70 -31.41 -23.96 -30.88
N ASN A 71 -32.24 -24.79 -31.50
CA ASN A 71 -32.88 -24.55 -32.80
C ASN A 71 -34.31 -23.98 -32.69
N GLN A 72 -34.80 -23.72 -31.47
CA GLN A 72 -36.12 -23.14 -31.26
C GLN A 72 -36.01 -21.69 -30.82
N ILE A 73 -36.69 -20.82 -31.56
CA ILE A 73 -36.85 -19.41 -31.23
C ILE A 73 -38.23 -19.22 -30.63
N ILE A 74 -38.28 -18.57 -29.47
CA ILE A 74 -39.49 -18.22 -28.76
C ILE A 74 -39.70 -16.72 -28.95
N ALA A 75 -40.73 -16.36 -29.69
CA ALA A 75 -41.18 -14.99 -29.83
C ALA A 75 -42.43 -14.79 -28.96
N GLU A 76 -42.43 -13.71 -28.18
CA GLU A 76 -43.54 -13.37 -27.29
C GLU A 76 -44.01 -11.93 -27.51
N GLN A 77 -45.32 -11.78 -27.51
CA GLN A 77 -45.99 -10.50 -27.56
C GLN A 77 -47.10 -10.45 -26.52
N VAL A 78 -47.16 -9.35 -25.78
CA VAL A 78 -48.24 -9.05 -24.83
C VAL A 78 -49.26 -8.14 -25.50
N ILE A 79 -50.52 -8.58 -25.53
CA ILE A 79 -51.64 -7.79 -26.04
C ILE A 79 -52.34 -7.15 -24.83
N PRO A 80 -52.34 -5.81 -24.72
CA PRO A 80 -52.95 -5.10 -23.59
C PRO A 80 -54.48 -5.23 -23.60
N GLU A 81 -55.13 -4.88 -22.50
CA GLU A 81 -56.59 -4.92 -22.35
C GLU A 81 -57.35 -3.94 -23.27
N ALA A 82 -56.69 -2.87 -23.72
CA ALA A 82 -57.25 -1.86 -24.61
C ALA A 82 -57.42 -2.33 -26.07
N GLU A 83 -56.74 -3.42 -26.46
CA GLU A 83 -56.77 -3.96 -27.81
C GLU A 83 -57.42 -5.35 -27.81
N GLY A 84 -58.52 -5.52 -28.53
CA GLY A 84 -59.30 -6.76 -28.54
C GLY A 84 -60.56 -6.65 -29.40
N GLY A 85 -61.54 -7.51 -29.13
CA GLY A 85 -62.79 -7.61 -29.89
C GLY A 85 -62.71 -8.57 -31.09
N TRP A 86 -61.73 -9.48 -31.11
CA TRP A 86 -61.49 -10.40 -32.22
C TRP A 86 -60.93 -11.74 -31.76
N TRP A 87 -61.10 -12.74 -32.63
CA TRP A 87 -60.55 -14.08 -32.44
C TRP A 87 -59.10 -14.14 -32.90
N ILE A 88 -58.29 -14.89 -32.15
CA ILE A 88 -56.90 -15.20 -32.50
C ILE A 88 -56.87 -16.64 -33.01
N ARG A 89 -56.49 -16.80 -34.28
CA ARG A 89 -56.39 -18.09 -34.97
C ARG A 89 -55.08 -18.27 -35.72
N GLU A 90 -54.46 -17.18 -36.14
CA GLU A 90 -53.15 -17.17 -36.80
C GLU A 90 -52.21 -16.17 -36.14
N ILE A 91 -50.91 -16.49 -36.19
CA ILE A 91 -49.82 -15.69 -35.66
C ILE A 91 -48.76 -15.60 -36.75
N GLY A 92 -48.21 -14.41 -36.98
CA GLY A 92 -47.14 -14.16 -37.94
C GLY A 92 -45.98 -13.41 -37.31
N LEU A 93 -44.75 -13.82 -37.62
CA LEU A 93 -43.53 -13.11 -37.26
C LEU A 93 -42.99 -12.33 -38.45
N TYR A 94 -42.67 -11.06 -38.22
CA TYR A 94 -42.19 -10.15 -39.25
C TYR A 94 -40.85 -9.55 -38.87
N ASP A 95 -40.01 -9.37 -39.88
CA ASP A 95 -38.74 -8.68 -39.72
C ASP A 95 -38.86 -7.16 -39.83
N LYS A 96 -37.74 -6.46 -39.66
CA LYS A 96 -37.63 -5.00 -39.82
C LYS A 96 -38.09 -4.47 -41.18
N ASP A 97 -38.06 -5.29 -42.22
CA ASP A 97 -38.45 -4.92 -43.60
C ASP A 97 -39.93 -5.25 -43.87
N GLY A 98 -40.65 -5.76 -42.86
CA GLY A 98 -42.06 -6.14 -42.96
C GLY A 98 -42.31 -7.47 -43.66
N VAL A 99 -41.28 -8.29 -43.89
CA VAL A 99 -41.41 -9.61 -44.53
C VAL A 99 -41.91 -10.63 -43.51
N LEU A 100 -42.92 -11.42 -43.88
CA LEU A 100 -43.43 -12.51 -43.04
C LEU A 100 -42.40 -13.65 -43.01
N ILE A 101 -41.71 -13.82 -41.89
CA ILE A 101 -40.67 -14.84 -41.68
C ILE A 101 -41.30 -16.19 -41.33
N ALA A 102 -42.30 -16.18 -40.46
CA ALA A 102 -42.95 -17.39 -40.01
C ALA A 102 -44.43 -17.17 -39.79
N VAL A 103 -45.20 -18.23 -40.00
CA VAL A 103 -46.64 -18.25 -39.78
C VAL A 103 -47.01 -19.50 -39.01
N GLY A 104 -47.95 -19.35 -38.09
CA GLY A 104 -48.46 -20.46 -37.30
C GLY A 104 -49.93 -20.30 -37.01
N ASN A 105 -50.60 -21.41 -36.75
CA ASN A 105 -51.97 -21.43 -36.27
C ASN A 105 -51.99 -21.66 -34.76
N CYS A 106 -53.02 -21.14 -34.10
CA CYS A 106 -53.23 -21.32 -32.66
C CYS A 106 -54.65 -21.78 -32.37
N ALA A 107 -54.87 -22.30 -31.16
CA ALA A 107 -56.22 -22.61 -30.70
C ALA A 107 -57.07 -21.34 -30.70
N GLU A 108 -58.30 -21.45 -31.21
CA GLU A 108 -59.23 -20.33 -31.31
C GLU A 108 -59.42 -19.71 -29.93
N THR A 109 -58.92 -18.49 -29.77
CA THR A 109 -59.00 -17.77 -28.49
C THR A 109 -59.57 -16.39 -28.73
N TYR A 110 -60.64 -16.05 -28.02
CA TYR A 110 -61.22 -14.73 -28.07
C TYR A 110 -60.49 -13.78 -27.13
N LYS A 111 -60.05 -12.64 -27.66
CA LYS A 111 -59.39 -11.57 -26.89
C LYS A 111 -60.41 -10.44 -26.66
N PRO A 112 -61.08 -10.38 -25.50
CA PRO A 112 -62.03 -9.31 -25.21
C PRO A 112 -61.30 -7.98 -25.00
N GLN A 113 -62.03 -6.90 -25.28
CA GLN A 113 -61.63 -5.52 -24.98
C GLN A 113 -62.35 -5.03 -23.72
N LEU A 114 -61.78 -4.05 -23.02
CA LEU A 114 -62.35 -3.52 -21.78
C LEU A 114 -63.80 -3.02 -21.93
N GLN A 115 -64.16 -2.49 -23.11
CA GLN A 115 -65.50 -2.00 -23.45
C GLN A 115 -66.56 -3.11 -23.46
N GLU A 116 -66.15 -4.38 -23.58
CA GLU A 116 -67.03 -5.55 -23.51
C GLU A 116 -67.23 -6.04 -22.06
N GLY A 117 -66.73 -5.29 -21.06
CA GLY A 117 -66.86 -5.60 -19.64
C GLY A 117 -65.84 -6.62 -19.11
N SER A 118 -64.87 -7.04 -19.93
CA SER A 118 -63.80 -7.97 -19.55
C SER A 118 -62.48 -7.59 -20.22
N GLY A 119 -61.74 -6.67 -19.60
CA GLY A 119 -60.37 -6.34 -20.02
C GLY A 119 -59.43 -7.48 -19.65
N ARG A 120 -58.87 -8.17 -20.65
CA ARG A 120 -57.89 -9.25 -20.43
C ARG A 120 -56.57 -8.86 -21.08
N THR A 121 -55.46 -8.91 -20.34
CA THR A 121 -54.12 -8.89 -20.95
C THR A 121 -53.77 -10.32 -21.37
N GLN A 122 -53.33 -10.52 -22.60
CA GLN A 122 -53.05 -11.85 -23.14
C GLN A 122 -51.66 -11.90 -23.77
N THR A 123 -50.83 -12.83 -23.31
CA THR A 123 -49.52 -13.11 -23.90
C THR A 123 -49.67 -14.16 -24.98
N ILE A 124 -49.19 -13.84 -26.18
CA ILE A 124 -49.10 -14.74 -27.32
C ILE A 124 -47.64 -15.16 -27.47
N ARG A 125 -47.42 -16.47 -27.49
CA ARG A 125 -46.11 -17.10 -27.65
C ARG A 125 -46.11 -17.94 -28.91
N MET A 126 -45.16 -17.67 -29.81
CA MET A 126 -44.90 -18.47 -30.99
C MET A 126 -43.54 -19.13 -30.86
N ILE A 127 -43.52 -20.47 -30.91
CA ILE A 127 -42.29 -21.26 -30.91
C ILE A 127 -42.02 -21.68 -32.34
N LEU A 128 -40.87 -21.27 -32.87
CA LEU A 128 -40.46 -21.53 -34.25
C LEU A 128 -39.19 -22.36 -34.26
N ILE A 129 -39.18 -23.46 -35.02
CA ILE A 129 -37.98 -24.25 -35.28
C ILE A 129 -37.26 -23.65 -36.50
N VAL A 130 -35.99 -23.29 -36.33
CA VAL A 130 -35.13 -22.75 -37.40
C VAL A 130 -33.92 -23.66 -37.62
N SER A 131 -33.34 -23.61 -38.81
CA SER A 131 -32.11 -24.35 -39.14
C SER A 131 -30.87 -23.80 -38.44
N SER A 132 -30.86 -22.51 -38.07
CA SER A 132 -29.79 -21.86 -37.32
C SER A 132 -30.33 -20.66 -36.54
N ALA A 133 -30.34 -20.74 -35.21
CA ALA A 133 -30.75 -19.64 -34.35
C ALA A 133 -29.71 -18.50 -34.27
N ASN A 134 -28.45 -18.76 -34.67
CA ASN A 134 -27.38 -17.77 -34.69
C ASN A 134 -27.62 -16.65 -35.73
N ALA A 135 -28.44 -16.92 -36.74
CA ALA A 135 -28.81 -15.96 -37.78
C ALA A 135 -29.91 -14.97 -37.33
N VAL A 136 -30.37 -15.03 -36.07
CA VAL A 136 -31.41 -14.15 -35.55
C VAL A 136 -30.88 -13.28 -34.42
N THR A 137 -31.18 -11.98 -34.48
CA THR A 137 -30.86 -11.04 -33.40
C THR A 137 -31.86 -11.20 -32.27
N LEU A 138 -31.40 -11.67 -31.11
CA LEU A 138 -32.23 -11.74 -29.90
C LEU A 138 -32.53 -10.32 -29.40
N LYS A 139 -33.81 -10.07 -29.12
CA LYS A 139 -34.28 -8.80 -28.58
C LYS A 139 -35.04 -9.06 -27.29
N VAL A 140 -34.61 -8.41 -26.22
CA VAL A 140 -35.39 -8.27 -24.99
C VAL A 140 -35.66 -6.78 -24.87
N ASP A 141 -36.90 -6.35 -25.06
CA ASP A 141 -37.26 -4.97 -24.81
C ASP A 141 -37.60 -4.80 -23.33
N PRO A 142 -36.78 -4.11 -22.52
CA PRO A 142 -37.03 -3.97 -21.09
C PRO A 142 -38.17 -2.99 -20.80
N SER A 143 -38.76 -2.34 -21.80
CA SER A 143 -39.84 -1.37 -21.60
C SER A 143 -41.23 -1.99 -21.44
N VAL A 144 -41.34 -3.32 -21.30
CA VAL A 144 -42.63 -3.95 -21.00
C VAL A 144 -43.07 -3.49 -19.61
N VAL A 145 -44.30 -2.99 -19.50
CA VAL A 145 -44.93 -2.63 -18.22
C VAL A 145 -44.99 -3.83 -17.25
N LEU A 146 -44.89 -5.06 -17.78
CA LEU A 146 -44.85 -6.31 -17.04
C LEU A 146 -43.59 -7.12 -17.40
N ALA A 147 -42.65 -7.24 -16.48
CA ALA A 147 -41.51 -8.15 -16.62
C ALA A 147 -41.94 -9.59 -16.31
N THR A 148 -41.44 -10.57 -17.07
CA THR A 148 -41.58 -11.98 -16.67
C THR A 148 -40.79 -12.23 -15.39
N ARG A 149 -41.25 -13.16 -14.55
CA ARG A 149 -40.52 -13.57 -13.34
C ARG A 149 -39.08 -13.98 -13.67
N GLU A 150 -38.90 -14.72 -14.76
CA GLU A 150 -37.59 -15.16 -15.25
C GLU A 150 -36.67 -13.99 -15.60
N TYR A 151 -37.17 -12.95 -16.28
CA TYR A 151 -36.37 -11.75 -16.56
C TYR A 151 -35.89 -11.06 -15.27
N VAL A 152 -36.78 -10.95 -14.27
CA VAL A 152 -36.44 -10.36 -12.98
C VAL A 152 -35.39 -11.19 -12.26
N ASP A 153 -35.58 -12.52 -12.18
CA ASP A 153 -34.65 -13.44 -11.54
C ASP A 153 -33.26 -13.38 -12.22
N ASP A 154 -33.20 -13.39 -13.55
CA ASP A 154 -31.97 -13.25 -14.33
C ASP A 154 -31.27 -11.90 -14.12
N SER A 155 -32.05 -10.81 -14.09
CA SER A 155 -31.50 -9.46 -13.89
C SER A 155 -30.91 -9.31 -12.48
N ILE A 156 -31.58 -9.85 -11.46
CA ILE A 156 -31.07 -9.86 -10.08
C ILE A 156 -29.81 -10.71 -9.99
N GLN A 157 -29.79 -11.88 -10.62
CA GLN A 157 -28.62 -12.76 -10.61
C GLN A 157 -27.42 -12.12 -11.31
N LYS A 158 -27.63 -11.45 -12.46
CA LYS A 158 -26.58 -10.68 -13.14
C LYS A 158 -26.06 -9.54 -12.28
N HIS A 159 -26.94 -8.79 -11.62
CA HIS A 159 -26.54 -7.70 -10.73
C HIS A 159 -25.73 -8.20 -9.54
N ALA A 160 -26.19 -9.26 -8.85
CA ALA A 160 -25.53 -9.85 -7.70
C ALA A 160 -24.12 -10.40 -8.01
N ASN A 161 -23.91 -10.91 -9.22
CA ASN A 161 -22.61 -11.39 -9.68
C ASN A 161 -21.72 -10.27 -10.26
N SER A 162 -22.27 -9.08 -10.49
CA SER A 162 -21.53 -7.94 -11.02
C SER A 162 -20.82 -7.16 -9.92
N ARG A 163 -19.84 -6.35 -10.32
CA ARG A 163 -19.21 -5.32 -9.47
C ARG A 163 -19.49 -3.91 -9.98
N ASN A 164 -20.56 -3.76 -10.76
CA ASN A 164 -20.92 -2.49 -11.39
C ASN A 164 -21.66 -1.59 -10.40
N HIS A 165 -20.89 -0.99 -9.49
CA HIS A 165 -21.36 -0.07 -8.46
C HIS A 165 -20.36 1.08 -8.35
N PRO A 166 -20.78 2.30 -7.99
CA PRO A 166 -19.86 3.41 -7.80
C PRO A 166 -18.75 3.10 -6.79
N ASP A 167 -17.57 3.66 -7.02
CA ASP A 167 -16.46 3.60 -6.09
C ASP A 167 -16.77 4.39 -4.81
N ALA A 168 -16.21 3.95 -3.68
CA ALA A 168 -16.38 4.66 -2.42
C ALA A 168 -15.58 5.96 -2.44
N THR A 169 -16.13 6.99 -1.79
CA THR A 169 -15.45 8.25 -1.52
C THR A 169 -15.42 8.52 -0.03
N LEU A 170 -14.73 9.59 0.38
CA LEU A 170 -14.71 10.02 1.78
C LEU A 170 -16.09 10.52 2.27
N LYS A 171 -17.04 10.76 1.37
CA LYS A 171 -18.38 11.27 1.68
C LYS A 171 -19.50 10.27 1.36
N GLU A 172 -19.29 9.44 0.36
CA GLU A 172 -20.31 8.55 -0.20
C GLU A 172 -19.84 7.10 -0.16
N LYS A 173 -20.76 6.18 0.16
CA LYS A 173 -20.46 4.75 0.21
C LYS A 173 -20.35 4.19 -1.20
N GLY A 174 -19.43 3.24 -1.40
CA GLY A 174 -19.23 2.52 -2.66
C GLY A 174 -18.28 1.33 -2.48
N PHE A 175 -17.77 0.78 -3.58
CA PHE A 175 -16.75 -0.28 -3.53
C PHE A 175 -15.33 0.28 -3.44
N VAL A 176 -14.44 -0.48 -2.81
CA VAL A 176 -13.02 -0.12 -2.68
C VAL A 176 -12.15 -1.28 -3.15
N ILE A 177 -10.97 -0.94 -3.68
CA ILE A 177 -9.92 -1.92 -3.98
C ILE A 177 -9.05 -2.05 -2.73
N LEU A 178 -8.66 -3.28 -2.38
CA LEU A 178 -7.82 -3.52 -1.21
C LEU A 178 -6.33 -3.52 -1.60
N SER A 179 -5.49 -2.90 -0.78
CA SER A 179 -4.03 -2.92 -0.94
C SER A 179 -3.33 -3.41 0.32
N SER A 180 -2.29 -4.22 0.14
CA SER A 180 -1.43 -4.69 1.23
C SER A 180 -0.06 -3.99 1.26
N ALA A 181 0.12 -2.93 0.45
CA ALA A 181 1.31 -2.09 0.51
C ALA A 181 1.31 -1.24 1.79
N VAL A 182 2.49 -0.97 2.34
CA VAL A 182 2.69 -0.20 3.60
C VAL A 182 3.14 1.25 3.35
N ASP A 183 3.41 1.58 2.10
CA ASP A 183 3.94 2.85 1.59
C ASP A 183 3.06 3.43 0.47
N SER A 184 1.84 2.90 0.30
CA SER A 184 0.90 3.36 -0.72
C SER A 184 0.44 4.78 -0.46
N THR A 185 0.50 5.62 -1.49
CA THR A 185 -0.05 6.99 -1.49
C THR A 185 -1.47 7.08 -2.07
N SER A 186 -2.03 5.96 -2.51
CA SER A 186 -3.35 5.92 -3.14
C SER A 186 -4.48 6.26 -2.15
N GLU A 187 -5.35 7.18 -2.53
CA GLU A 187 -6.58 7.53 -1.78
C GLU A 187 -7.80 6.67 -2.15
N THR A 188 -7.72 5.90 -3.24
CA THR A 188 -8.83 5.03 -3.72
C THR A 188 -8.75 3.58 -3.24
N HIS A 189 -7.70 3.23 -2.50
CA HIS A 189 -7.45 1.87 -2.03
C HIS A 189 -7.54 1.79 -0.51
N ALA A 190 -8.22 0.78 0.03
CA ALA A 190 -8.29 0.53 1.46
C ALA A 190 -7.17 -0.42 1.90
N ALA A 191 -6.55 -0.11 3.05
CA ALA A 191 -5.50 -0.95 3.63
C ALA A 191 -6.07 -2.27 4.15
N THR A 192 -5.38 -3.38 3.89
CA THR A 192 -5.72 -4.69 4.46
C THR A 192 -5.20 -4.83 5.90
N PRO A 193 -5.75 -5.75 6.72
CA PRO A 193 -5.15 -6.10 8.02
C PRO A 193 -3.68 -6.51 7.93
N LYS A 194 -3.25 -7.06 6.79
CA LYS A 194 -1.84 -7.40 6.54
C LYS A 194 -0.96 -6.15 6.46
N ALA A 195 -1.36 -5.12 5.72
CA ALA A 195 -0.64 -3.84 5.67
C ALA A 195 -0.58 -3.19 7.05
N VAL A 196 -1.71 -3.14 7.77
CA VAL A 196 -1.79 -2.56 9.11
C VAL A 196 -0.86 -3.31 10.08
N LYS A 197 -0.87 -4.65 10.04
CA LYS A 197 0.02 -5.46 10.87
C LYS A 197 1.48 -5.21 10.55
N ALA A 198 1.86 -5.13 9.27
CA ALA A 198 3.24 -4.86 8.87
C ALA A 198 3.70 -3.47 9.35
N ALA A 199 2.87 -2.43 9.20
CA ALA A 199 3.17 -1.09 9.71
C ALA A 199 3.33 -1.09 11.25
N TYR A 200 2.46 -1.82 11.96
CA TYR A 200 2.57 -2.01 13.40
C TYR A 200 3.86 -2.71 13.82
N ASP A 201 4.24 -3.78 13.13
CA ASP A 201 5.47 -4.53 13.40
C ASP A 201 6.72 -3.64 13.18
N PHE A 202 6.74 -2.81 12.13
CA PHE A 202 7.81 -1.83 11.90
C PHE A 202 7.87 -0.78 13.02
N ALA A 203 6.72 -0.25 13.46
CA ALA A 203 6.67 0.71 14.57
C ALA A 203 7.17 0.08 15.87
N LYS A 204 6.76 -1.16 16.17
CA LYS A 204 7.23 -1.91 17.35
C LYS A 204 8.73 -2.20 17.31
N ALA A 205 9.28 -2.51 16.13
CA ALA A 205 10.71 -2.71 15.96
C ALA A 205 11.50 -1.41 16.23
N ALA A 206 10.99 -0.26 15.77
CA ALA A 206 11.60 1.04 16.04
C ALA A 206 11.57 1.39 17.53
N ASP A 207 10.43 1.15 18.21
CA ASP A 207 10.29 1.35 19.66
C ASP A 207 11.27 0.47 20.45
N ASN A 208 11.32 -0.82 20.15
CA ASN A 208 12.28 -1.75 20.76
C ASN A 208 13.74 -1.33 20.53
N ASN A 209 14.07 -0.85 19.32
CA ASN A 209 15.40 -0.35 19.03
C ASN A 209 15.73 0.91 19.86
N ALA A 210 14.79 1.85 20.00
CA ALA A 210 14.98 3.03 20.84
C ALA A 210 15.18 2.65 22.32
N ASN A 211 14.34 1.76 22.85
CA ASN A 211 14.42 1.25 24.22
C ASN A 211 15.70 0.42 24.47
N GLY A 212 16.25 -0.22 23.41
CA GLY A 212 17.45 -1.05 23.48
C GLY A 212 18.79 -0.29 23.44
N ARG A 213 18.82 0.98 23.00
CA ARG A 213 20.10 1.73 22.88
C ARG A 213 20.71 2.10 24.23
N VAL A 214 19.87 2.41 25.22
CA VAL A 214 20.31 2.63 26.62
C VAL A 214 19.40 1.82 27.55
N PRO A 215 19.68 0.53 27.74
CA PRO A 215 18.89 -0.31 28.63
C PRO A 215 18.92 0.25 30.06
N ALA A 216 17.77 0.21 30.76
CA ALA A 216 17.61 0.74 32.12
C ALA A 216 18.60 0.15 33.17
N GLY A 217 19.22 -1.00 32.86
CA GLY A 217 20.24 -1.63 33.72
C GLY A 217 21.69 -1.22 33.43
N ARG A 218 21.98 -0.46 32.36
CA ARG A 218 23.33 0.04 32.09
C ARG A 218 23.72 1.06 33.16
N LYS A 219 24.95 0.92 33.66
CA LYS A 219 25.54 1.82 34.63
C LYS A 219 26.82 2.43 34.07
N VAL A 220 27.09 3.69 34.41
CA VAL A 220 28.41 4.32 34.25
C VAL A 220 29.00 4.45 35.64
N ASN A 221 30.11 3.76 35.88
CA ASN A 221 30.76 3.71 37.19
C ASN A 221 29.79 3.39 38.36
N GLY A 222 28.96 2.35 38.19
CA GLY A 222 27.99 1.93 39.21
C GLY A 222 26.72 2.80 39.33
N LYS A 223 26.67 3.98 38.69
CA LYS A 223 25.50 4.88 38.66
C LYS A 223 24.56 4.52 37.53
N ALA A 224 23.26 4.41 37.80
CA ALA A 224 22.24 4.16 36.79
C ALA A 224 22.07 5.36 35.85
N LEU A 225 21.80 5.10 34.56
CA LEU A 225 21.59 6.13 33.52
C LEU A 225 20.15 6.70 33.56
N SER A 226 19.69 7.16 34.72
CA SER A 226 18.34 7.72 34.90
C SER A 226 18.26 9.24 34.73
N ALA A 227 19.39 9.91 34.61
CA ALA A 227 19.56 11.36 34.41
C ALA A 227 20.99 11.63 33.88
N ASP A 228 21.34 12.90 33.67
CA ASP A 228 22.70 13.32 33.31
C ASP A 228 23.73 12.84 34.35
N ILE A 229 24.82 12.24 33.88
CA ILE A 229 25.89 11.71 34.74
C ILE A 229 27.07 12.68 34.77
N SER A 230 27.28 13.28 35.93
CA SER A 230 28.52 13.99 36.23
C SER A 230 29.52 13.03 36.89
N LEU A 231 30.73 12.95 36.34
CA LEU A 231 31.85 12.18 36.90
C LEU A 231 32.86 13.12 37.56
N ASN A 232 33.26 12.81 38.77
CA ASN A 232 34.38 13.47 39.44
C ASN A 232 35.61 12.55 39.48
N SER A 233 36.74 13.04 40.01
CA SER A 233 37.98 12.26 40.11
C SER A 233 37.81 10.98 40.93
N ALA A 234 37.01 11.02 42.00
CA ALA A 234 36.73 9.84 42.83
C ALA A 234 35.94 8.78 42.07
N ASP A 235 35.01 9.19 41.19
CA ASP A 235 34.26 8.27 40.37
C ASP A 235 35.18 7.45 39.44
N VAL A 236 36.23 8.04 38.87
CA VAL A 236 37.13 7.33 37.94
C VAL A 236 38.40 6.78 38.59
N GLY A 237 38.49 6.81 39.92
CA GLY A 237 39.69 6.37 40.66
C GLY A 237 40.93 7.25 40.41
N ALA A 238 40.73 8.49 39.98
CA ALA A 238 41.80 9.46 39.79
C ALA A 238 42.00 10.32 41.05
N TYR A 239 43.20 10.88 41.20
CA TYR A 239 43.46 11.88 42.23
C TYR A 239 42.60 13.12 42.00
N SER A 240 42.10 13.69 43.10
CA SER A 240 41.51 15.02 43.06
C SER A 240 42.56 16.05 42.66
N LYS A 241 42.09 17.22 42.20
CA LYS A 241 42.96 18.36 41.94
C LYS A 241 43.81 18.70 43.17
N GLY A 242 43.19 18.72 44.35
CA GLY A 242 43.89 19.00 45.61
C GLY A 242 44.98 17.98 45.96
N GLU A 243 44.73 16.68 45.77
CA GLU A 243 45.75 15.65 45.99
C GLU A 243 46.89 15.73 44.98
N THR A 244 46.57 16.02 43.73
CA THR A 244 47.58 16.22 42.67
C THR A 244 48.45 17.43 43.01
N ASP A 245 47.82 18.56 43.33
CA ASP A 245 48.50 19.79 43.73
C ASP A 245 49.38 19.55 44.97
N ALA A 246 48.89 18.79 45.96
CA ALA A 246 49.67 18.44 47.16
C ALA A 246 50.92 17.62 46.83
N LYS A 247 50.79 16.55 46.02
CA LYS A 247 51.93 15.71 45.61
C LYS A 247 52.95 16.49 44.77
N VAL A 248 52.47 17.37 43.89
CA VAL A 248 53.34 18.23 43.07
C VAL A 248 54.11 19.21 43.97
N ASN A 249 53.44 19.81 44.95
CA ASN A 249 54.08 20.73 45.89
C ASN A 249 55.10 20.03 46.80
N GLU A 250 54.81 18.80 47.24
CA GLU A 250 55.76 17.99 48.00
C GLU A 250 57.02 17.69 47.16
N ALA A 251 56.83 17.25 45.92
CA ALA A 251 57.94 17.00 45.00
C ALA A 251 58.76 18.28 44.73
N LYS A 252 58.09 19.43 44.58
CA LYS A 252 58.75 20.73 44.40
C LYS A 252 59.55 21.12 45.65
N ALA A 253 58.99 20.96 46.84
CA ALA A 253 59.69 21.26 48.10
C ALA A 253 60.92 20.37 48.29
N GLN A 254 60.83 19.08 47.94
CA GLN A 254 61.97 18.17 47.96
C GLN A 254 63.06 18.60 46.95
N ALA A 255 62.66 19.04 45.75
CA ALA A 255 63.60 19.55 44.75
C ALA A 255 64.29 20.85 45.19
N ASP A 256 63.54 21.78 45.77
CA ASP A 256 64.07 23.03 46.31
C ASP A 256 65.04 22.76 47.48
N ALA A 257 64.68 21.86 48.40
CA ALA A 257 65.55 21.44 49.50
C ALA A 257 66.85 20.78 49.00
N ALA A 258 66.78 19.97 47.94
CA ALA A 258 67.96 19.37 47.30
C ALA A 258 68.88 20.44 46.69
N ASN A 259 68.30 21.44 46.01
CA ASN A 259 69.04 22.56 45.44
C ASN A 259 69.68 23.45 46.51
N GLU A 260 68.98 23.75 47.59
CA GLU A 260 69.54 24.52 48.72
C GLU A 260 70.70 23.78 49.40
N ASN A 261 70.56 22.48 49.65
CA ASN A 261 71.66 21.67 50.19
C ASN A 261 72.88 21.73 49.28
N ALA A 262 72.71 21.55 47.97
CA ALA A 262 73.80 21.65 47.00
C ALA A 262 74.46 23.04 47.01
N ASN A 263 73.66 24.11 46.98
CA ASN A 263 74.14 25.50 46.96
C ASN A 263 74.78 25.94 48.29
N SER A 264 74.49 25.25 49.40
CA SER A 264 75.11 25.53 50.70
C SER A 264 76.52 24.95 50.88
N ARG A 265 77.00 24.14 49.92
CA ARG A 265 78.35 23.56 49.94
C ARG A 265 79.35 24.47 49.24
N LEU A 266 80.63 24.31 49.59
CA LEU A 266 81.72 25.02 48.93
C LEU A 266 81.81 24.60 47.45
N GLU A 267 81.79 25.57 46.56
CA GLU A 267 81.87 25.37 45.12
C GLU A 267 83.33 25.13 44.69
N LYS A 268 83.56 24.05 43.94
CA LYS A 268 84.91 23.65 43.50
C LYS A 268 85.59 24.75 42.66
N ASN A 269 84.87 25.41 41.77
CA ASN A 269 85.38 26.48 40.91
C ASN A 269 85.69 27.79 41.66
N LYS A 270 85.19 27.97 42.90
CA LYS A 270 85.48 29.15 43.72
C LYS A 270 86.77 29.01 44.53
N ASN A 271 87.40 27.84 44.55
CA ASN A 271 88.71 27.61 45.19
C ASN A 271 88.79 28.17 46.63
N GLY A 272 87.73 28.03 47.42
CA GLY A 272 87.66 28.48 48.81
C GLY A 272 87.35 29.96 49.02
N ALA A 273 87.08 30.73 47.95
CA ALA A 273 86.65 32.12 48.07
C ALA A 273 85.33 32.27 48.86
N ASP A 274 84.44 31.29 48.72
CA ASP A 274 83.12 31.15 49.33
C ASP A 274 83.10 30.57 50.75
N ILE A 275 84.27 30.32 51.35
CA ILE A 275 84.35 29.98 52.76
C ILE A 275 83.85 31.19 53.59
N PRO A 276 82.75 31.06 54.36
CA PRO A 276 82.14 32.19 55.07
C PRO A 276 83.05 32.78 56.15
N ASN A 277 83.75 31.92 56.89
CA ASN A 277 84.70 32.30 57.93
C ASN A 277 86.04 31.60 57.68
N LYS A 278 86.95 32.31 57.00
CA LYS A 278 88.26 31.77 56.61
C LYS A 278 89.17 31.54 57.82
N ASP A 279 89.06 32.37 58.86
CA ASP A 279 89.89 32.24 60.07
C ASP A 279 89.51 30.97 60.86
N GLU A 280 88.22 30.71 61.07
CA GLU A 280 87.76 29.47 61.71
C GLU A 280 88.08 28.24 60.84
N PHE A 281 88.03 28.38 59.51
CA PHE A 281 88.44 27.29 58.61
C PHE A 281 89.94 26.94 58.73
N VAL A 282 90.83 27.94 58.78
CA VAL A 282 92.27 27.75 59.02
C VAL A 282 92.54 27.09 60.39
N LYS A 283 91.76 27.46 61.41
CA LYS A 283 91.78 26.81 62.72
C LYS A 283 91.33 25.35 62.67
N ASN A 284 90.24 25.05 61.97
CA ASN A 284 89.75 23.67 61.80
C ASN A 284 90.71 22.78 61.01
N LEU A 285 91.51 23.36 60.10
CA LEU A 285 92.61 22.65 59.42
C LEU A 285 93.85 22.41 60.32
N GLY A 286 93.89 22.97 61.53
CA GLY A 286 95.03 22.85 62.45
C GLY A 286 96.23 23.74 62.07
N LEU A 287 96.05 24.76 61.22
CA LEU A 287 97.15 25.58 60.68
C LEU A 287 97.45 26.84 61.49
N VAL A 288 96.77 27.08 62.61
CA VAL A 288 96.94 28.29 63.43
C VAL A 288 98.36 28.42 63.97
N GLU A 289 98.93 27.33 64.49
CA GLU A 289 100.31 27.33 64.98
C GLU A 289 101.31 27.61 63.85
N THR A 290 101.10 26.99 62.69
CA THR A 290 101.92 27.25 61.49
C THR A 290 101.86 28.71 61.06
N GLN A 291 100.66 29.32 61.03
CA GLN A 291 100.50 30.74 60.70
C GLN A 291 101.22 31.64 61.73
N ASN A 292 101.11 31.32 63.02
CA ASN A 292 101.78 32.08 64.07
C ASN A 292 103.30 31.95 64.01
N LEU A 293 103.83 30.73 63.80
CA LEU A 293 105.26 30.49 63.59
C LEU A 293 105.77 31.26 62.36
N ALA A 294 105.04 31.23 61.25
CA ALA A 294 105.40 31.95 60.03
C ALA A 294 105.34 33.48 60.19
N ARG A 295 104.31 34.01 60.88
CA ARG A 295 104.18 35.45 61.16
C ARG A 295 105.31 35.97 62.06
N ASN A 296 105.78 35.13 62.98
CA ASN A 296 106.87 35.45 63.92
C ASN A 296 108.26 35.05 63.40
N ALA A 297 108.36 34.41 62.23
CA ALA A 297 109.64 34.01 61.65
C ALA A 297 110.44 35.24 61.20
N VAL A 298 111.76 35.16 61.35
CA VAL A 298 112.67 36.22 60.90
C VAL A 298 112.72 36.21 59.36
N PRO A 299 112.43 37.34 58.66
CA PRO A 299 112.50 37.36 57.20
C PRO A 299 113.93 37.14 56.70
N SER A 300 114.10 36.33 55.65
CA SER A 300 115.42 36.07 55.03
C SER A 300 116.04 37.32 54.38
N SER A 301 115.24 38.35 54.10
CA SER A 301 115.68 39.65 53.58
C SER A 301 116.15 40.62 54.67
N ARG A 302 116.03 40.26 55.95
CA ARG A 302 116.45 41.11 57.06
C ARG A 302 117.99 41.19 57.05
N LYS A 303 118.51 42.42 57.02
CA LYS A 303 119.95 42.70 57.02
C LYS A 303 120.34 43.35 58.33
N ILE A 304 121.47 42.96 58.89
CA ILE A 304 122.14 43.72 59.95
C ILE A 304 123.40 44.32 59.33
N ASN A 305 123.53 45.65 59.44
CA ASN A 305 124.70 46.39 58.96
C ASN A 305 125.04 46.13 57.48
N GLY A 306 124.02 46.00 56.63
CA GLY A 306 124.15 45.78 55.18
C GLY A 306 124.39 44.32 54.73
N LYS A 307 124.57 43.37 55.65
CA LYS A 307 124.78 41.94 55.33
C LYS A 307 123.52 41.11 55.62
N SER A 308 123.21 40.13 54.76
CA SER A 308 122.07 39.22 54.93
C SER A 308 122.27 38.27 56.10
N LEU A 309 121.19 37.97 56.84
CA LEU A 309 121.19 37.01 57.94
C LEU A 309 120.94 35.59 57.40
N SER A 310 122.01 34.81 57.21
CA SER A 310 121.95 33.44 56.66
C SER A 310 122.13 32.34 57.71
N GLY A 311 122.18 32.69 59.01
CA GLY A 311 122.37 31.78 60.13
C GLY A 311 122.32 32.53 61.47
N ASP A 312 122.44 31.78 62.57
CA ASP A 312 122.42 32.35 63.92
C ASP A 312 123.55 33.37 64.11
N ILE A 313 123.20 34.50 64.71
CA ILE A 313 124.17 35.51 65.15
C ILE A 313 124.56 35.12 66.57
N VAL A 314 125.70 34.45 66.69
CA VAL A 314 126.33 34.14 67.99
C VAL A 314 127.10 35.35 68.48
#